data_AF-A0A950EMN0-F1
#
_entry.id   AF-A0A950EMN0-F1
#
_cell.length_a   1.000
_cell.length_b   1.000
_cell.length_c   1.000
_cell.angle_alpha   90.00
_cell.angle_beta   90.00
_cell.angle_gamma   90.00
#
_symmetry.space_group_name_H-M   'P 1'
#
loop_
_entity.id
_entity.type
_entity.pdbx_description
1 polymer ?
#
loop_
_entity_poly.entity_id
_entity_poly.type
_entity_poly.pdbx_seq_one_letter_code
_entity_poly.pdbx_strand_id
1 'polypeptide(L)'
;MALSLPRYARAGLQHALAAAALFAALSTCAHALDAADVAPLGGDDFDAKSAAIDKLIATHDAASLALLKALAEDSVSATDSGEVLVQDGDNARDAATGQAIAASVASSAQPITLNNLLRSKVAGAVSGLQLDSPDLATRRDAIAALLRNPDPAMKPMIDAARAKETDPALKRRLDTLWAMTALHDPNPATRLEAAKLVAARHDLDMYELLRPLVARSASGAYNEPDAAVRAAAQQGIDALDAIQRRSEIAGTLFAGISLGSVLLLAALGLAITYGLIGVINMAHGEFLMIGAYATY
;
A
#
# COMPACT_ATOMS: atom_id res chain seq x y z
N MET A 1 23.23 -57.27 -1.47
CA MET A 1 23.26 -57.15 -2.94
C MET A 1 23.50 -55.67 -3.27
N ALA A 2 24.76 -55.25 -3.27
CA ALA A 2 25.15 -53.85 -3.48
C ALA A 2 25.44 -53.66 -4.97
N LEU A 3 24.59 -52.90 -5.67
CA LEU A 3 24.85 -52.53 -7.06
C LEU A 3 26.07 -51.59 -7.13
N SER A 4 27.19 -52.11 -7.61
CA SER A 4 28.36 -51.32 -7.95
C SER A 4 28.10 -50.57 -9.26
N LEU A 5 27.92 -49.25 -9.16
CA LEU A 5 27.83 -48.39 -10.35
C LEU A 5 29.16 -48.41 -11.12
N PRO A 6 29.13 -48.47 -12.47
CA PRO A 6 30.33 -48.49 -13.30
C PRO A 6 31.15 -47.21 -13.15
N ARG A 7 32.50 -47.33 -13.18
CA ARG A 7 33.45 -46.24 -12.89
C ARG A 7 33.22 -44.98 -13.75
N TYR A 8 32.72 -45.12 -14.97
CA TYR A 8 32.41 -44.00 -15.87
C TYR A 8 31.24 -43.13 -15.39
N ALA A 9 30.25 -43.70 -14.70
CA ALA A 9 29.11 -42.95 -14.15
C ALA A 9 29.51 -42.08 -12.94
N ARG A 10 30.52 -42.51 -12.16
CA ARG A 10 31.06 -41.74 -11.03
C ARG A 10 31.84 -40.50 -11.48
N ALA A 11 32.61 -40.63 -12.57
CA ALA A 11 33.36 -39.51 -13.14
C ALA A 11 32.41 -38.43 -13.68
N GLY A 12 31.35 -38.80 -14.41
CA GLY A 12 30.35 -37.85 -14.90
C GLY A 12 29.60 -37.11 -13.79
N LEU A 13 29.26 -37.81 -12.71
CA LEU A 13 28.59 -37.20 -11.55
C LEU A 13 29.50 -36.21 -10.80
N GLN A 14 30.80 -36.51 -10.68
CA GLN A 14 31.77 -35.60 -10.06
C GLN A 14 31.99 -34.33 -10.88
N HIS A 15 32.03 -34.44 -12.22
CA HIS A 15 32.16 -33.27 -13.09
C HIS A 15 30.86 -32.44 -13.12
N ALA A 16 29.70 -33.08 -13.06
CA ALA A 16 28.41 -32.38 -12.97
C ALA A 16 28.24 -31.66 -11.62
N LEU A 17 28.67 -32.26 -10.51
CA LEU A 17 28.67 -31.63 -9.19
C LEU A 17 29.69 -30.48 -9.11
N ALA A 18 30.88 -30.64 -9.71
CA ALA A 18 31.87 -29.57 -9.79
C ALA A 18 31.41 -28.40 -10.67
N ALA A 19 30.74 -28.68 -11.79
CA ALA A 19 30.17 -27.66 -12.66
C ALA A 19 28.99 -26.93 -11.99
N ALA A 20 28.13 -27.63 -11.24
CA ALA A 20 27.06 -27.04 -10.46
C ALA A 20 27.59 -26.18 -9.29
N ALA A 21 28.68 -26.61 -8.64
CA ALA A 21 29.37 -25.82 -7.63
C ALA A 21 30.04 -24.57 -8.22
N LEU A 22 30.58 -24.66 -9.44
CA LEU A 22 31.17 -23.52 -10.15
C LEU A 22 30.10 -22.52 -10.65
N PHE A 23 28.94 -23.01 -11.07
CA PHE A 23 27.79 -22.15 -11.43
C PHE A 23 27.12 -21.50 -10.21
N ALA A 24 27.09 -22.19 -9.08
CA ALA A 24 26.66 -21.62 -7.81
C ALA A 24 27.65 -20.56 -7.29
N ALA A 25 28.95 -20.75 -7.49
CA ALA A 25 29.99 -19.78 -7.12
C ALA A 25 30.04 -18.55 -8.03
N LEU A 26 29.54 -18.63 -9.26
CA LEU A 26 29.46 -17.50 -10.20
C LEU A 26 28.16 -16.69 -10.09
N SER A 27 27.19 -17.14 -9.28
CA SER A 27 25.89 -16.48 -9.12
C SER A 27 25.83 -15.47 -7.96
N THR A 28 26.95 -15.20 -7.28
CA THR A 28 27.03 -14.24 -6.16
C THR A 28 28.11 -13.19 -6.39
N CYS A 29 28.12 -12.53 -7.54
CA CYS A 29 28.57 -11.14 -7.61
C CYS A 29 27.33 -10.25 -7.43
N ALA A 30 26.65 -10.39 -6.29
CA ALA A 30 25.87 -9.28 -5.77
C ALA A 30 26.86 -8.11 -5.64
N HIS A 31 26.56 -6.99 -6.28
CA HIS A 31 27.42 -5.80 -6.23
C HIS A 31 27.62 -5.43 -4.75
N ALA A 32 28.81 -5.75 -4.23
CA ALA A 32 29.24 -5.34 -2.91
C ALA A 32 29.50 -3.83 -2.98
N LEU A 33 28.96 -3.08 -2.02
CA LEU A 33 29.26 -1.66 -1.89
C LEU A 33 30.77 -1.51 -1.64
N ASP A 34 31.40 -0.48 -2.20
CA ASP A 34 32.80 -0.20 -1.91
C ASP A 34 32.92 0.31 -0.48
N ALA A 35 33.74 -0.33 0.35
CA ALA A 35 33.94 0.06 1.75
C ALA A 35 34.39 1.54 1.87
N ALA A 36 35.11 2.06 0.89
CA ALA A 36 35.51 3.47 0.85
C ALA A 36 34.32 4.43 0.72
N ASP A 37 33.22 3.98 0.10
CA ASP A 37 32.02 4.79 -0.12
C ASP A 37 31.11 4.81 1.11
N VAL A 38 31.20 3.76 1.92
CA VAL A 38 30.36 3.59 3.11
C VAL A 38 31.04 4.15 4.36
N ALA A 39 32.37 4.06 4.45
CA ALA A 39 33.16 4.51 5.62
C ALA A 39 32.83 5.93 6.13
N PRO A 40 32.58 6.95 5.27
CA PRO A 40 32.24 8.30 5.75
C PRO A 40 30.97 8.37 6.61
N LEU A 41 30.06 7.40 6.50
CA LEU A 41 28.84 7.36 7.31
C LEU A 41 29.14 7.22 8.81
N GLY A 42 30.23 6.52 9.15
CA GLY A 42 30.65 6.28 10.54
C GLY A 42 31.36 7.45 11.21
N GLY A 43 31.73 8.50 10.46
CA GLY A 43 32.41 9.67 11.02
C GLY A 43 31.46 10.68 11.68
N ASP A 44 32.02 11.78 12.20
CA ASP A 44 31.24 12.90 12.79
C ASP A 44 30.92 14.02 11.78
N ASP A 45 31.53 13.99 10.59
CA ASP A 45 31.36 15.02 9.56
C ASP A 45 30.09 14.76 8.72
N PHE A 46 29.06 15.59 8.95
CA PHE A 46 27.79 15.50 8.23
C PHE A 46 27.88 15.80 6.73
N ASP A 47 28.86 16.59 6.27
CA ASP A 47 29.04 16.86 4.84
C ASP A 47 29.61 15.62 4.15
N ALA A 48 30.55 14.93 4.80
CA ALA A 48 31.08 13.64 4.33
C ALA A 48 29.98 12.56 4.28
N LYS A 49 29.10 12.49 5.30
CA LYS A 49 27.92 11.60 5.28
C LYS A 49 26.98 11.94 4.13
N SER A 50 26.73 13.23 3.91
CA SER A 50 25.85 13.70 2.83
C SER A 50 26.34 13.23 1.46
N ALA A 51 27.65 13.32 1.22
CA ALA A 51 28.28 12.88 -0.03
C ALA A 51 28.23 11.35 -0.21
N ALA A 52 28.45 10.58 0.87
CA ALA A 52 28.28 9.13 0.84
C ALA A 52 26.83 8.74 0.50
N ILE A 53 25.85 9.41 1.11
CA ILE A 53 24.43 9.22 0.81
C ILE A 53 24.13 9.56 -0.67
N ASP A 54 24.67 10.66 -1.20
CA ASP A 54 24.50 11.01 -2.63
C ASP A 54 25.04 9.93 -3.56
N LYS A 55 26.18 9.34 -3.21
CA LYS A 55 26.77 8.26 -4.00
C LYS A 55 25.90 7.01 -3.98
N LEU A 56 25.40 6.62 -2.80
CA LEU A 56 24.46 5.50 -2.66
C LEU A 56 23.17 5.71 -3.48
N ILE A 57 22.65 6.94 -3.50
CA ILE A 57 21.49 7.30 -4.33
C ILE A 57 21.82 7.12 -5.82
N ALA A 58 22.98 7.61 -6.26
CA ALA A 58 23.38 7.58 -7.66
C ALA A 58 23.70 6.17 -8.20
N THR A 59 24.03 5.20 -7.34
CA THR A 59 24.30 3.81 -7.76
C THR A 59 23.04 3.06 -8.19
N HIS A 60 21.87 3.38 -7.62
CA HIS A 60 20.57 2.76 -7.95
C HIS A 60 20.56 1.21 -7.86
N ASP A 61 21.31 0.60 -6.94
CA ASP A 61 21.35 -0.86 -6.77
C ASP A 61 20.67 -1.34 -5.47
N ALA A 62 20.47 -2.66 -5.38
CA ALA A 62 19.78 -3.29 -4.25
C ALA A 62 20.55 -3.16 -2.92
N ALA A 63 21.89 -3.16 -2.98
CA ALA A 63 22.74 -3.02 -1.80
C ALA A 63 22.67 -1.59 -1.23
N SER A 64 22.76 -0.57 -2.07
CA SER A 64 22.60 0.83 -1.68
C SER A 64 21.22 1.08 -1.09
N LEU A 65 20.16 0.53 -1.70
CA LEU A 65 18.80 0.63 -1.17
C LEU A 65 18.66 -0.03 0.20
N ALA A 66 19.26 -1.21 0.41
CA ALA A 66 19.22 -1.90 1.69
C ALA A 66 19.92 -1.09 2.80
N LEU A 67 21.07 -0.50 2.50
CA LEU A 67 21.78 0.37 3.44
C LEU A 67 21.02 1.67 3.73
N LEU A 68 20.45 2.33 2.72
CA LEU A 68 19.65 3.54 2.90
C LEU A 68 18.39 3.26 3.73
N LYS A 69 17.77 2.08 3.58
CA LYS A 69 16.67 1.64 4.46
C LYS A 69 17.13 1.47 5.90
N ALA A 70 18.25 0.78 6.11
CA ALA A 70 18.80 0.60 7.45
C ALA A 70 19.11 1.96 8.11
N LEU A 71 19.65 2.92 7.35
CA LEU A 71 19.87 4.30 7.83
C LEU A 71 18.56 5.01 8.18
N ALA A 72 17.50 4.80 7.41
CA ALA A 72 16.17 5.37 7.68
C ALA A 72 15.51 4.76 8.93
N GLU A 73 15.86 3.51 9.25
CA GLU A 73 15.33 2.72 10.38
C GLU A 73 16.22 2.82 11.63
N ASP A 74 17.24 3.68 11.63
CA ASP A 74 18.23 3.85 12.70
C ASP A 74 18.94 2.53 13.10
N SER A 75 19.09 1.59 12.16
CA SER A 75 19.65 0.24 12.38
C SER A 75 21.09 0.09 11.88
N VAL A 76 21.82 1.21 11.72
CA VAL A 76 23.21 1.22 11.26
C VAL A 76 24.14 1.69 12.38
N SER A 77 25.24 0.97 12.56
CA SER A 77 26.29 1.29 13.52
C SER A 77 27.65 1.35 12.84
N ALA A 78 28.63 1.99 13.46
CA ALA A 78 30.02 2.02 13.02
C ALA A 78 30.94 1.56 14.14
N THR A 79 31.96 0.77 13.81
CA THR A 79 33.03 0.40 14.74
C THR A 79 34.07 1.51 14.85
N ASP A 80 34.91 1.47 15.89
CA ASP A 80 36.06 2.39 16.02
C ASP A 80 37.06 2.27 14.86
N SER A 81 37.09 1.12 14.16
CA SER A 81 37.87 0.89 12.95
C SER A 81 37.25 1.50 11.68
N GLY A 82 36.04 2.07 11.77
CA GLY A 82 35.33 2.70 10.65
C GLY A 82 34.50 1.74 9.79
N GLU A 83 34.30 0.49 10.23
CA GLU A 83 33.43 -0.47 9.53
C GLU A 83 31.97 -0.14 9.80
N VAL A 84 31.17 -0.06 8.74
CA VAL A 84 29.74 0.25 8.85
C VAL A 84 28.96 -1.05 8.87
N LEU A 85 28.15 -1.21 9.91
CA LEU A 85 27.42 -2.41 10.23
C LEU A 85 25.91 -2.15 10.11
N VAL A 86 25.20 -3.05 9.46
CA VAL A 86 23.72 -3.09 9.44
C VAL A 86 23.24 -4.14 10.44
N GLN A 87 22.36 -3.73 11.36
CA GLN A 87 21.75 -4.63 12.33
C GLN A 87 20.55 -5.36 11.73
N ASP A 88 20.46 -6.66 12.01
CA ASP A 88 19.39 -7.56 11.59
C ASP A 88 18.99 -8.42 12.80
N GLY A 89 18.14 -7.84 13.66
CA GLY A 89 17.79 -8.41 14.96
C GLY A 89 19.00 -8.48 15.89
N ASP A 90 19.34 -9.68 16.37
CA ASP A 90 20.50 -9.92 17.23
C ASP A 90 21.83 -10.06 16.46
N ASN A 91 21.78 -10.05 15.11
CA ASN A 91 22.95 -10.19 14.26
C ASN A 91 23.34 -8.86 13.63
N ALA A 92 24.61 -8.71 13.30
CA ALA A 92 25.11 -7.60 12.50
C ALA A 92 25.79 -8.12 11.23
N ARG A 93 25.69 -7.36 10.15
CA ARG A 93 26.39 -7.62 8.90
C ARG A 93 27.17 -6.40 8.49
N ASP A 94 28.33 -6.61 7.88
CA ASP A 94 29.08 -5.53 7.26
C ASP A 94 28.31 -4.99 6.04
N ALA A 95 28.18 -3.66 5.96
CA ALA A 95 27.38 -3.00 4.93
C ALA A 95 28.01 -3.12 3.54
N ALA A 96 29.34 -3.19 3.45
CA ALA A 96 30.06 -3.26 2.18
C ALA A 96 29.97 -4.68 1.58
N THR A 97 30.26 -5.68 2.41
CA THR A 97 30.46 -7.07 1.99
C THR A 97 29.23 -7.96 2.23
N GLY A 98 28.30 -7.54 3.09
CA GLY A 98 27.15 -8.33 3.52
C GLY A 98 27.51 -9.52 4.43
N GLN A 99 28.77 -9.65 4.85
CA GLN A 99 29.22 -10.76 5.70
C GLN A 99 28.75 -10.56 7.14
N ALA A 100 28.39 -11.67 7.81
CA ALA A 100 28.02 -11.64 9.22
C ALA A 100 29.22 -11.25 10.09
N ILE A 101 28.99 -10.33 11.03
CA ILE A 101 29.99 -9.85 11.99
C ILE A 101 29.75 -10.52 13.34
N ALA A 102 30.84 -10.93 13.99
CA ALA A 102 30.77 -11.55 15.30
C ALA A 102 30.11 -10.60 16.33
N ALA A 103 29.23 -11.14 17.17
CA ALA A 103 28.49 -10.36 18.16
C ALA A 103 29.39 -9.53 19.08
N SER A 104 30.61 -9.98 19.36
CA SER A 104 31.62 -9.25 20.15
C SER A 104 32.11 -7.95 19.49
N VAL A 105 32.16 -7.92 18.15
CA VAL A 105 32.54 -6.72 17.38
C VAL A 105 31.33 -5.80 17.24
N ALA A 106 30.16 -6.38 16.96
CA ALA A 106 28.91 -5.64 16.86
C ALA A 106 28.56 -4.90 18.17
N SER A 107 28.85 -5.50 19.32
CA SER A 107 28.58 -4.87 20.63
C SER A 107 29.51 -3.72 21.00
N SER A 108 30.64 -3.54 20.30
CA SER A 108 31.48 -2.34 20.40
C SER A 108 31.10 -1.22 19.43
N ALA A 109 30.21 -1.48 18.47
CA ALA A 109 29.84 -0.50 17.45
C ALA A 109 28.89 0.57 18.02
N GLN A 110 29.08 1.82 17.58
CA GLN A 110 28.24 2.95 17.97
C GLN A 110 27.19 3.25 16.90
N PRO A 111 25.95 3.60 17.26
CA PRO A 111 24.92 3.98 16.29
C PRO A 111 25.36 5.17 15.43
N ILE A 112 25.13 5.07 14.13
CA ILE A 112 25.37 6.19 13.22
C ILE A 112 24.25 7.21 13.40
N THR A 113 24.62 8.42 13.80
CA THR A 113 23.65 9.51 13.96
C THR A 113 23.52 10.33 12.68
N LEU A 114 22.27 10.64 12.31
CA LEU A 114 21.91 11.50 11.19
C LEU A 114 21.13 12.73 11.69
N ASN A 115 21.52 13.92 11.21
CA ASN A 115 20.75 15.14 11.45
C ASN A 115 19.41 15.11 10.68
N ASN A 116 18.50 16.04 10.97
CA ASN A 116 17.17 16.06 10.35
C ASN A 116 17.21 16.20 8.82
N LEU A 117 18.20 16.94 8.30
CA LEU A 117 18.39 17.14 6.87
C LEU A 117 18.74 15.81 6.18
N LEU A 118 19.72 15.08 6.72
CA LEU A 118 20.13 13.78 6.18
C LEU A 118 19.03 12.73 6.35
N ARG A 119 18.29 12.72 7.47
CA ARG A 119 17.14 11.81 7.64
C ARG A 119 16.06 12.05 6.58
N SER A 120 15.72 13.31 6.31
CA SER A 120 14.77 13.65 5.24
C SER A 120 15.30 13.23 3.85
N LYS A 121 16.60 13.46 3.58
CA LYS A 121 17.26 13.05 2.33
C LYS A 121 17.23 11.53 2.13
N VAL A 122 17.60 10.76 3.15
CA VAL A 122 17.59 9.29 3.12
C VAL A 122 16.17 8.76 2.93
N ALA A 123 15.19 9.27 3.67
CA ALA A 123 13.79 8.84 3.54
C ALA A 123 13.21 9.11 2.13
N GLY A 124 13.51 10.28 1.56
CA GLY A 124 13.15 10.62 0.19
C GLY A 124 13.83 9.70 -0.82
N ALA A 125 15.14 9.48 -0.68
CA ALA A 125 15.93 8.58 -1.51
C ALA A 125 15.39 7.15 -1.51
N VAL A 126 15.14 6.57 -0.34
CA VAL A 126 14.55 5.23 -0.19
C VAL A 126 13.24 5.16 -0.95
N SER A 127 12.34 6.12 -0.73
CA SER A 127 11.03 6.14 -1.39
C SER A 127 11.16 6.20 -2.92
N GLY A 128 12.10 6.98 -3.45
CA GLY A 128 12.36 7.07 -4.89
C GLY A 128 12.93 5.81 -5.51
N LEU A 129 13.96 5.27 -4.88
CA LEU A 129 14.61 4.04 -5.32
C LEU A 129 13.65 2.85 -5.28
N GLN A 130 12.78 2.77 -4.27
CA GLN A 130 11.77 1.72 -4.23
C GLN A 130 10.69 1.89 -5.31
N LEU A 131 10.29 3.12 -5.65
CA LEU A 131 9.35 3.39 -6.74
C LEU A 131 9.91 3.04 -8.13
N ASP A 132 11.22 3.18 -8.34
CA ASP A 132 11.90 2.85 -9.61
C ASP A 132 12.46 1.41 -9.63
N SER A 133 12.20 0.62 -8.58
CA SER A 133 12.73 -0.75 -8.46
C SER A 133 12.25 -1.66 -9.60
N PRO A 134 13.12 -2.51 -10.18
CA PRO A 134 12.69 -3.51 -11.16
C PRO A 134 11.75 -4.56 -10.55
N ASP A 135 11.82 -4.78 -9.23
CA ASP A 135 10.98 -5.73 -8.51
C ASP A 135 9.58 -5.16 -8.23
N LEU A 136 8.55 -5.89 -8.68
CA LEU A 136 7.15 -5.50 -8.53
C LEU A 136 6.71 -5.45 -7.06
N ALA A 137 7.19 -6.38 -6.22
CA ALA A 137 6.81 -6.40 -4.81
C ALA A 137 7.33 -5.15 -4.09
N THR A 138 8.58 -4.77 -4.35
CA THR A 138 9.20 -3.55 -3.83
C THR A 138 8.43 -2.29 -4.24
N ARG A 139 8.06 -2.14 -5.53
CA ARG A 139 7.28 -0.97 -5.97
C ARG A 139 5.89 -0.94 -5.34
N ARG A 140 5.23 -2.10 -5.22
CA ARG A 140 3.93 -2.23 -4.56
C ARG A 140 3.98 -1.78 -3.11
N ASP A 141 4.99 -2.22 -2.37
CA ASP A 141 5.13 -1.90 -0.95
C ASP A 141 5.46 -0.41 -0.77
N ALA A 142 6.25 0.18 -1.67
CA ALA A 142 6.52 1.62 -1.69
C ALA A 142 5.25 2.45 -1.92
N ILE A 143 4.45 2.09 -2.94
CA ILE A 143 3.19 2.79 -3.24
C ILE A 143 2.20 2.63 -2.09
N ALA A 144 2.15 1.46 -1.46
CA ALA A 144 1.31 1.25 -0.27
C ALA A 144 1.75 2.10 0.92
N ALA A 145 3.06 2.29 1.13
CA ALA A 145 3.58 3.15 2.18
C ALA A 145 3.23 4.63 1.93
N LEU A 146 3.41 5.11 0.71
CA LEU A 146 3.11 6.50 0.33
C LEU A 146 1.61 6.80 0.35
N LEU A 147 0.75 5.84 0.02
CA LEU A 147 -0.71 6.01 0.14
C LEU A 147 -1.17 6.19 1.59
N ARG A 148 -0.45 5.64 2.58
CA ARG A 148 -0.77 5.83 4.00
C ARG A 148 -0.39 7.22 4.51
N ASN A 149 0.69 7.79 3.99
CA ASN A 149 1.16 9.11 4.37
C ASN A 149 1.61 9.90 3.13
N PRO A 150 0.65 10.49 2.38
CA PRO A 150 0.96 11.22 1.16
C PRO A 150 1.73 12.50 1.49
N ASP A 151 2.93 12.64 0.93
CA ASP A 151 3.73 13.86 1.03
C ASP A 151 3.71 14.62 -0.32
N PRO A 152 3.18 15.86 -0.38
CA PRO A 152 3.24 16.68 -1.58
C PRO A 152 4.65 16.88 -2.14
N ALA A 153 5.70 16.84 -1.30
CA ALA A 153 7.09 16.96 -1.74
C ALA A 153 7.54 15.81 -2.65
N MET A 154 6.86 14.66 -2.58
CA MET A 154 7.15 13.47 -3.39
C MET A 154 6.54 13.53 -4.80
N LYS A 155 5.75 14.57 -5.12
CA LYS A 155 5.06 14.68 -6.41
C LYS A 155 5.98 14.47 -7.63
N PRO A 156 7.20 15.05 -7.72
CA PRO A 156 8.08 14.83 -8.88
C PRO A 156 8.48 13.36 -9.07
N MET A 157 8.65 12.64 -7.96
CA MET A 157 9.05 11.23 -7.96
C MET A 157 7.86 10.33 -8.32
N ILE A 158 6.66 10.69 -7.84
CA ILE A 158 5.40 10.04 -8.22
C ILE A 158 5.12 10.25 -9.73
N ASP A 159 5.33 11.46 -10.25
CA ASP A 159 5.21 11.77 -11.69
C ASP A 159 6.13 10.87 -12.54
N ALA A 160 7.41 10.77 -12.14
CA ALA A 160 8.40 9.93 -12.83
C ALA A 160 8.04 8.43 -12.77
N ALA A 161 7.62 7.93 -11.61
CA ALA A 161 7.19 6.55 -11.45
C ALA A 161 5.94 6.24 -12.29
N ARG A 162 4.97 7.16 -12.33
CA ARG A 162 3.71 7.00 -13.07
C ARG A 162 3.93 6.87 -14.58
N ALA A 163 4.91 7.60 -15.11
CA ALA A 163 5.29 7.57 -16.51
C ALA A 163 5.90 6.22 -16.93
N LYS A 164 6.64 5.55 -16.02
CA LYS A 164 7.33 4.30 -16.30
C LYS A 164 6.53 3.04 -15.92
N GLU A 165 5.56 3.15 -15.01
CA GLU A 165 4.86 1.97 -14.50
C GLU A 165 4.05 1.26 -15.59
N THR A 166 4.28 -0.05 -15.69
CA THR A 166 3.70 -0.94 -16.70
C THR A 166 2.65 -1.89 -16.13
N ASP A 167 2.71 -2.21 -14.84
CA ASP A 167 1.72 -3.09 -14.22
C ASP A 167 0.36 -2.37 -14.06
N PRO A 168 -0.75 -2.89 -14.63
CA PRO A 168 -2.05 -2.20 -14.61
C PRO A 168 -2.66 -2.06 -13.21
N ALA A 169 -2.39 -2.99 -12.29
CA ALA A 169 -2.92 -2.90 -10.93
C ALA A 169 -2.16 -1.84 -10.13
N LEU A 170 -0.85 -1.80 -10.30
CA LEU A 170 0.02 -0.85 -9.64
C LEU A 170 -0.15 0.56 -10.20
N LYS A 171 -0.33 0.70 -11.52
CA LYS A 171 -0.63 1.98 -12.17
C LYS A 171 -1.88 2.64 -11.60
N ARG A 172 -2.96 1.88 -11.35
CA ARG A 172 -4.18 2.40 -10.71
C ARG A 172 -3.93 2.91 -9.28
N ARG A 173 -3.11 2.22 -8.49
CA ARG A 173 -2.73 2.65 -7.14
C ARG A 173 -1.85 3.91 -7.20
N LEU A 174 -0.94 3.96 -8.16
CA LEU A 174 -0.06 5.11 -8.37
C LEU A 174 -0.83 6.33 -8.91
N ASP A 175 -1.82 6.14 -9.76
CA ASP A 175 -2.76 7.18 -10.21
C ASP A 175 -3.53 7.77 -9.03
N THR A 176 -3.90 6.94 -8.06
CA THR A 176 -4.53 7.41 -6.81
C THR A 176 -3.58 8.30 -6.03
N LEU A 177 -2.37 7.80 -5.76
CA LEU A 177 -1.36 8.53 -5.01
C LEU A 177 -1.03 9.86 -5.67
N TRP A 178 -0.87 9.84 -7.00
CA TRP A 178 -0.69 11.02 -7.81
C TRP A 178 -1.85 11.99 -7.65
N ALA A 179 -3.09 11.52 -7.79
CA ALA A 179 -4.28 12.36 -7.70
C ALA A 179 -4.39 13.05 -6.33
N MET A 180 -4.07 12.37 -5.23
CA MET A 180 -4.06 12.97 -3.89
C MET A 180 -3.11 14.18 -3.80
N THR A 181 -1.97 14.14 -4.48
CA THR A 181 -1.05 15.29 -4.55
C THR A 181 -1.50 16.34 -5.57
N ALA A 182 -2.10 15.91 -6.68
CA ALA A 182 -2.47 16.74 -7.83
C ALA A 182 -3.78 17.53 -7.63
N LEU A 183 -4.63 17.15 -6.67
CA LEU A 183 -5.86 17.89 -6.33
C LEU A 183 -5.60 19.31 -5.83
N HIS A 184 -4.39 19.61 -5.35
CA HIS A 184 -3.99 20.94 -4.88
C HIS A 184 -3.06 21.68 -5.86
N ASP A 185 -2.87 21.13 -7.07
CA ASP A 185 -1.98 21.71 -8.07
C ASP A 185 -2.50 23.08 -8.56
N PRO A 186 -1.62 24.08 -8.79
CA PRO A 186 -2.05 25.38 -9.30
C PRO A 186 -2.74 25.31 -10.67
N ASN A 187 -2.42 24.31 -11.51
CA ASN A 187 -3.01 24.14 -12.83
C ASN A 187 -4.38 23.44 -12.76
N PRO A 188 -5.48 24.08 -13.23
CA PRO A 188 -6.80 23.47 -13.22
C PRO A 188 -6.91 22.20 -14.07
N ALA A 189 -6.12 22.07 -15.14
CA ALA A 189 -6.12 20.85 -15.96
C ALA A 189 -5.60 19.64 -15.17
N THR A 190 -4.54 19.84 -14.37
CA THR A 190 -3.98 18.81 -13.48
C THR A 190 -4.99 18.41 -12.40
N ARG A 191 -5.66 19.40 -11.78
CA ARG A 191 -6.72 19.14 -10.79
C ARG A 191 -7.90 18.39 -11.39
N LEU A 192 -8.28 18.70 -12.63
CA LEU A 192 -9.37 18.03 -13.33
C LEU A 192 -9.05 16.55 -13.60
N GLU A 193 -7.84 16.24 -14.04
CA GLU A 193 -7.39 14.85 -14.21
C GLU A 193 -7.42 14.10 -12.87
N ALA A 194 -6.88 14.73 -11.82
CA ALA A 194 -6.88 14.16 -10.47
C ALA A 194 -8.30 13.87 -9.97
N ALA A 195 -9.22 14.82 -10.11
CA ALA A 195 -10.62 14.65 -9.71
C ALA A 195 -11.30 13.50 -10.46
N LYS A 196 -11.04 13.35 -11.77
CA LYS A 196 -11.57 12.24 -12.57
C LYS A 196 -11.00 10.88 -12.14
N LEU A 197 -9.70 10.81 -11.85
CA LEU A 197 -9.05 9.58 -11.38
C LEU A 197 -9.60 9.15 -10.03
N VAL A 198 -9.77 10.10 -9.10
CA VAL A 198 -10.36 9.85 -7.78
C VAL A 198 -11.81 9.38 -7.90
N ALA A 199 -12.62 10.07 -8.73
CA ALA A 199 -14.02 9.70 -8.98
C ALA A 199 -14.17 8.29 -9.57
N ALA A 200 -13.24 7.88 -10.45
CA ALA A 200 -13.28 6.56 -11.10
C ALA A 200 -12.98 5.38 -10.16
N ARG A 201 -12.45 5.62 -8.96
CA ARG A 201 -12.13 4.53 -8.02
C ARG A 201 -13.36 3.93 -7.35
N HIS A 202 -14.40 4.73 -7.14
CA HIS A 202 -15.61 4.31 -6.44
C HIS A 202 -15.38 3.79 -4.99
N ASP A 203 -14.29 4.21 -4.35
CA ASP A 203 -13.98 3.89 -2.95
C ASP A 203 -14.54 4.98 -2.03
N LEU A 204 -15.14 4.59 -0.89
CA LEU A 204 -15.76 5.55 0.05
C LEU A 204 -14.76 6.56 0.63
N ASP A 205 -13.50 6.16 0.81
CA ASP A 205 -12.42 7.04 1.28
C ASP A 205 -12.18 8.23 0.32
N MET A 206 -12.59 8.12 -0.95
CA MET A 206 -12.46 9.20 -1.93
C MET A 206 -13.47 10.33 -1.69
N TYR A 207 -14.53 10.09 -0.92
CA TYR A 207 -15.52 11.10 -0.59
C TYR A 207 -14.88 12.31 0.10
N GLU A 208 -13.96 12.06 1.04
CA GLU A 208 -13.21 13.10 1.76
C GLU A 208 -12.28 13.93 0.86
N LEU A 209 -11.84 13.35 -0.27
CA LEU A 209 -11.01 14.05 -1.26
C LEU A 209 -11.84 14.91 -2.22
N LEU A 210 -13.05 14.46 -2.58
CA LEU A 210 -13.91 15.16 -3.55
C LEU A 210 -14.78 16.24 -2.91
N ARG A 211 -15.26 16.01 -1.69
CA ARG A 211 -16.19 16.93 -0.99
C ARG A 211 -15.64 18.36 -0.86
N PRO A 212 -14.37 18.59 -0.51
CA PRO A 212 -13.83 19.95 -0.42
C PRO A 212 -13.88 20.73 -1.72
N LEU A 213 -13.84 20.04 -2.88
CA LEU A 213 -13.85 20.66 -4.21
C LEU A 213 -15.22 21.25 -4.55
N VAL A 214 -16.31 20.62 -4.11
CA VAL A 214 -17.68 21.12 -4.34
C VAL A 214 -18.17 22.02 -3.20
N ALA A 215 -17.45 22.06 -2.09
CA ALA A 215 -17.79 22.87 -0.94
C ALA A 215 -17.69 24.38 -1.25
N ARG A 216 -18.52 25.15 -0.53
CA ARG A 216 -18.50 26.61 -0.54
C ARG A 216 -17.91 27.10 0.77
N SER A 217 -17.15 28.18 0.70
CA SER A 217 -16.64 28.89 1.86
C SER A 217 -17.75 29.70 2.53
N ALA A 218 -17.45 30.27 3.71
CA ALA A 218 -18.37 31.15 4.43
C ALA A 218 -18.79 32.41 3.64
N SER A 219 -18.00 32.83 2.63
CA SER A 219 -18.34 33.95 1.75
C SER A 219 -19.26 33.55 0.58
N GLY A 220 -19.65 32.27 0.49
CA GLY A 220 -20.51 31.75 -0.58
C GLY A 220 -19.77 31.40 -1.88
N ALA A 221 -18.48 31.68 -1.97
CA ALA A 221 -17.62 31.28 -3.08
C ALA A 221 -17.27 29.79 -3.00
N TYR A 222 -17.06 29.14 -4.14
CA TYR A 222 -16.56 27.77 -4.16
C TYR A 222 -15.09 27.70 -3.76
N ASN A 223 -14.71 26.65 -3.04
CA ASN A 223 -13.31 26.40 -2.69
C ASN A 223 -12.46 26.08 -3.93
N GLU A 224 -13.01 25.28 -4.85
CA GLU A 224 -12.43 25.07 -6.18
C GLU A 224 -12.96 26.12 -7.17
N PRO A 225 -12.11 27.01 -7.70
CA PRO A 225 -12.54 28.05 -8.65
C PRO A 225 -13.01 27.49 -10.00
N ASP A 226 -12.46 26.37 -10.47
CA ASP A 226 -12.74 25.83 -11.80
C ASP A 226 -14.04 25.00 -11.84
N ALA A 227 -14.95 25.36 -12.74
CA ALA A 227 -16.25 24.70 -12.85
C ALA A 227 -16.18 23.26 -13.37
N ALA A 228 -15.22 22.94 -14.24
CA ALA A 228 -15.05 21.59 -14.76
C ALA A 228 -14.50 20.65 -13.68
N VAL A 229 -13.56 21.12 -12.86
CA VAL A 229 -13.06 20.37 -11.69
C VAL A 229 -14.21 20.07 -10.72
N ARG A 230 -15.03 21.08 -10.40
CA ARG A 230 -16.23 20.88 -9.56
C ARG A 230 -17.21 19.88 -10.15
N ALA A 231 -17.47 19.94 -11.44
CA ALA A 231 -18.37 19.02 -12.12
C ALA A 231 -17.85 17.56 -12.05
N ALA A 232 -16.55 17.35 -12.28
CA ALA A 232 -15.94 16.02 -12.16
C ALA A 232 -16.01 15.49 -10.72
N ALA A 233 -15.77 16.35 -9.73
CA ALA A 233 -15.89 15.98 -8.32
C ALA A 233 -17.32 15.62 -7.93
N GLN A 234 -18.31 16.42 -8.38
CA GLN A 234 -19.73 16.15 -8.13
C GLN A 234 -20.17 14.82 -8.76
N GLN A 235 -19.73 14.52 -9.99
CA GLN A 235 -20.01 13.23 -10.63
C GLN A 235 -19.47 12.05 -9.82
N GLY A 236 -18.26 12.18 -9.25
CA GLY A 236 -17.70 11.17 -8.36
C GLY A 236 -18.52 10.97 -7.10
N ILE A 237 -18.94 12.06 -6.46
CA ILE A 237 -19.80 12.04 -5.26
C ILE A 237 -21.15 11.36 -5.57
N ASP A 238 -21.81 11.76 -6.66
CA ASP A 238 -23.11 11.20 -7.06
C ASP A 238 -23.03 9.68 -7.32
N ALA A 239 -21.90 9.21 -7.88
CA ALA A 239 -21.64 7.80 -8.10
C ALA A 239 -21.43 7.02 -6.80
N LEU A 240 -20.71 7.60 -5.83
CA LEU A 240 -20.51 7.02 -4.49
C LEU A 240 -21.85 6.92 -3.75
N ASP A 241 -22.65 7.99 -3.74
CA ASP A 241 -23.97 7.99 -3.12
C ASP A 241 -24.92 6.95 -3.76
N ALA A 242 -24.82 6.74 -5.07
CA ALA A 242 -25.61 5.73 -5.77
C ALA A 242 -25.22 4.30 -5.38
N ILE A 243 -23.96 4.04 -5.00
CA ILE A 243 -23.54 2.74 -4.46
C ILE A 243 -24.17 2.53 -3.09
N GLN A 244 -24.08 3.53 -2.21
CA GLN A 244 -24.65 3.45 -0.86
C GLN A 244 -26.17 3.24 -0.88
N ARG A 245 -26.91 4.02 -1.68
CA ARG A 245 -28.37 3.89 -1.81
C ARG A 245 -28.79 2.50 -2.31
N ARG A 246 -28.06 1.92 -3.26
CA ARG A 246 -28.37 0.57 -3.76
C ARG A 246 -28.18 -0.49 -2.68
N SER A 247 -27.15 -0.37 -1.86
CA SER A 247 -26.90 -1.27 -0.73
C SER A 247 -28.00 -1.17 0.33
N GLU A 248 -28.45 0.05 0.65
CA GLU A 248 -29.55 0.28 1.58
C GLU A 248 -30.86 -0.34 1.08
N ILE A 249 -31.22 -0.10 -0.19
CA ILE A 249 -32.42 -0.68 -0.81
C ILE A 249 -32.37 -2.22 -0.77
N ALA A 250 -31.23 -2.82 -1.09
CA ALA A 250 -31.06 -4.27 -1.04
C ALA A 250 -31.23 -4.81 0.39
N GLY A 251 -30.65 -4.12 1.39
CA GLY A 251 -30.80 -4.46 2.81
C GLY A 251 -32.24 -4.35 3.30
N THR A 252 -32.94 -3.25 2.96
CA THR A 252 -34.35 -3.04 3.30
C THR A 252 -35.24 -4.11 2.66
N LEU A 253 -35.00 -4.46 1.40
CA LEU A 253 -35.75 -5.50 0.72
C LEU A 253 -35.55 -6.87 1.38
N PHE A 254 -34.31 -7.22 1.72
CA PHE A 254 -34.00 -8.46 2.44
C PHE A 254 -34.69 -8.51 3.81
N ALA A 255 -34.63 -7.42 4.58
CA ALA A 255 -35.31 -7.33 5.87
C ALA A 255 -36.84 -7.46 5.73
N GLY A 256 -37.43 -6.81 4.71
CA GLY A 256 -38.85 -6.90 4.40
C GLY A 256 -39.28 -8.33 4.03
N ILE A 257 -38.51 -9.01 3.19
CA ILE A 257 -38.75 -10.42 2.82
C ILE A 257 -38.63 -11.32 4.06
N SER A 258 -37.61 -11.12 4.89
CA SER A 258 -37.40 -11.87 6.13
C SER A 258 -38.58 -11.72 7.09
N LEU A 259 -38.96 -10.48 7.42
CA LEU A 259 -40.08 -10.19 8.32
C LEU A 259 -41.39 -10.73 7.73
N GLY A 260 -41.62 -10.52 6.44
CA GLY A 260 -42.78 -11.04 5.73
C GLY A 260 -42.88 -12.57 5.80
N SER A 261 -41.75 -13.28 5.66
CA SER A 261 -41.73 -14.74 5.77
C SER A 261 -42.10 -15.25 7.16
N VAL A 262 -41.63 -14.57 8.21
CA VAL A 262 -41.94 -14.91 9.60
C VAL A 262 -43.43 -14.67 9.88
N LEU A 263 -43.97 -13.55 9.43
CA LEU A 263 -45.39 -13.24 9.56
C LEU A 263 -46.26 -14.23 8.78
N LEU A 264 -45.83 -14.64 7.58
CA LEU A 264 -46.51 -15.65 6.77
C LEU A 264 -46.52 -17.01 7.47
N LEU A 265 -45.39 -17.45 8.02
CA LEU A 265 -45.30 -18.71 8.78
C LEU A 265 -46.17 -18.66 10.04
N ALA A 266 -46.18 -17.55 10.76
CA ALA A 266 -47.03 -17.35 11.93
C ALA A 266 -48.53 -17.40 11.57
N ALA A 267 -48.92 -16.70 10.49
CA ALA A 267 -50.29 -16.70 9.98
C ALA A 267 -50.72 -18.09 9.50
N LEU A 268 -49.84 -18.83 8.81
CA LEU A 268 -50.11 -20.20 8.37
C LEU A 268 -50.30 -21.14 9.57
N GLY A 269 -49.45 -21.03 10.59
CA GLY A 269 -49.58 -21.82 11.83
C GLY A 269 -50.92 -21.58 12.53
N LEU A 270 -51.32 -20.31 12.62
CA LEU A 270 -52.61 -19.91 13.20
C LEU A 270 -53.81 -20.37 12.35
N ALA A 271 -53.69 -20.30 11.02
CA ALA A 271 -54.73 -20.77 10.10
C ALA A 271 -54.95 -22.28 10.22
N ILE A 272 -53.89 -23.07 10.38
CA ILE A 272 -53.97 -24.53 10.57
C ILE A 272 -54.65 -24.86 11.91
N THR A 273 -54.26 -24.20 13.01
CA THR A 273 -54.85 -24.48 14.33
C THR A 273 -56.34 -24.11 14.37
N TYR A 274 -56.74 -22.95 13.86
CA TYR A 274 -58.16 -22.58 13.79
C TYR A 274 -58.96 -23.44 12.80
N GLY A 275 -58.37 -23.81 11.66
CA GLY A 275 -58.99 -24.71 10.70
C GLY A 275 -59.29 -26.09 11.28
N LEU A 276 -58.37 -26.65 12.07
CA LEU A 276 -58.54 -27.96 12.71
C LEU A 276 -59.59 -27.97 13.84
N ILE A 277 -59.79 -26.86 14.56
CA ILE A 277 -60.82 -26.74 15.60
C ILE A 277 -62.22 -26.59 14.98
N GLY A 278 -62.32 -26.38 13.66
CA GLY A 278 -63.60 -26.24 12.96
C GLY A 278 -64.28 -24.88 13.19
N VAL A 279 -63.55 -23.90 13.72
CA VAL A 279 -64.02 -22.51 13.78
C VAL A 279 -63.81 -21.91 12.41
N ILE A 280 -64.82 -22.04 11.55
CA ILE A 280 -64.81 -21.44 10.21
C ILE A 280 -64.82 -19.92 10.42
N ASN A 281 -63.74 -19.27 9.98
CA ASN A 281 -63.49 -17.84 10.16
C ASN A 281 -64.38 -16.95 9.26
N MET A 282 -65.70 -17.15 9.28
CA MET A 282 -66.66 -16.29 8.58
C MET A 282 -67.10 -15.09 9.44
N ALA A 283 -67.06 -15.18 10.77
CA ALA A 283 -67.49 -14.07 11.64
C ALA A 283 -66.43 -12.97 11.83
N HIS A 284 -65.12 -13.30 11.75
CA HIS A 284 -64.08 -12.32 12.08
C HIS A 284 -63.89 -11.26 10.99
N GLY A 285 -63.99 -11.65 9.71
CA GLY A 285 -63.88 -10.70 8.59
C GLY A 285 -64.99 -9.67 8.58
N GLU A 286 -66.22 -10.09 8.92
CA GLU A 286 -67.39 -9.21 8.99
C GLU A 286 -67.33 -8.29 10.23
N PHE A 287 -66.83 -8.76 11.38
CA PHE A 287 -66.65 -7.93 12.58
C PHE A 287 -65.56 -6.86 12.42
N LEU A 288 -64.47 -7.17 11.70
CA LEU A 288 -63.39 -6.23 11.40
C LEU A 288 -63.87 -5.13 10.43
N MET A 289 -64.70 -5.48 9.44
CA MET A 289 -65.35 -4.52 8.56
C MET A 289 -66.32 -3.60 9.32
N ILE A 290 -67.13 -4.13 10.25
CA ILE A 290 -68.03 -3.31 11.07
C ILE A 290 -67.22 -2.37 12.00
N GLY A 291 -66.15 -2.86 12.62
CA GLY A 291 -65.28 -2.04 13.48
C GLY A 291 -64.61 -0.88 12.73
N ALA A 292 -64.22 -1.09 11.47
CA ALA A 292 -63.66 -0.04 10.63
C ALA A 292 -64.69 1.04 10.24
N TYR A 293 -65.98 0.71 10.17
CA TYR A 293 -67.06 1.66 9.87
C TYR A 293 -67.63 2.39 11.10
N ALA A 294 -67.41 1.85 12.30
CA ALA A 294 -67.92 2.41 13.56
C ALA A 294 -66.95 3.35 14.29
N THR A 295 -65.73 3.52 13.76
CA THR A 295 -64.65 4.35 14.36
C THR A 295 -64.44 5.71 13.68
N TYR A 296 -65.29 6.05 12.70
CA TYR A 296 -65.55 7.43 12.25
C TYR A 296 -66.90 7.89 12.79
#